data_AF-F5IWB5-F1
#
_entry.id   AF-F5IWB5-F1
#
_cell.length_a   1.000
_cell.length_b   1.000
_cell.length_c   1.000
_cell.angle_alpha   90.00
_cell.angle_beta   90.00
_cell.angle_gamma   90.00
#
_symmetry.space_group_name_H-M   'P 1'
#
loop_
_entity.id
_entity.type
_entity.pdbx_description
1 polymer ?
#
loop_
_entity_poly.entity_id
_entity_poly.type
_entity_poly.pdbx_seq_one_letter_code
_entity_poly.pdbx_strand_id
1 'polypeptide(L)'
;MKHYKWFSLLVICSLLFGACSDDDKDFGELGVIIETPVVSEITYSSAQLQATLSSAKDVILSKRGFCYSTKANPDIYDATVVATGNESFTATLTGLQGNTTYYVRAFVSIYNGGVAYSSEIEVSTGEGTLDEQLAQYKAPAYADNYASIAAWDNRSQWNLANVHDPSVVLAKDGYYYMYQTDASYGNAHAGHGHFHARRSKDLVYWEYLGGTMKELPEWVIPKLNEIRKEMGLGETTSTGESEFGYWAPGVHKVNDNLYRMYYSIICPGLLNGEGTWGERAFIGMMENTDPANNDGWIDKGYVVTNASDKGLNFNVQANDWANCYYKWNAIDPSYIVTPEGTHWLIYGSWHSGIVAMELNAADGMPKQSLGVPWADTSAPAGYGQLIFTRQAGNRWQASEGPEIVYNPETGYYYLFVAYDALGVPYNTRVARSKSITGPYLGIDGTNVTAGGDMLPVVTHPYKFANSNGWVGISHCAVFNDGNGNWYYSSQGRLPESVDNYIMMGHVRSIRWTKDGWPLVMPERYGAVPQVAITEEELVGNWEHIDLSYSYGKQKESSVMTLTAEHTVSEGTWKDASWSYDAGKQVLTVNGVELYLQREVDWEANPRTHTIVYAAYGGNFKTYWGKKTK
;
A
#
# COMPACT_ATOMS: atom_id res chain seq x y z
N MET A 1 -30.41 -15.85 51.74
CA MET A 1 -30.66 -14.79 52.75
C MET A 1 -30.46 -13.46 52.06
N LYS A 2 -31.40 -12.50 51.99
CA LYS A 2 -32.76 -12.36 52.52
C LYS A 2 -33.51 -11.43 51.55
N HIS A 3 -34.70 -11.86 51.14
CA HIS A 3 -35.77 -11.04 50.57
C HIS A 3 -36.44 -10.19 51.66
N TYR A 4 -36.96 -9.02 51.30
CA TYR A 4 -38.13 -8.32 51.86
C TYR A 4 -38.58 -7.35 50.74
N LYS A 5 -39.67 -7.51 49.97
CA LYS A 5 -41.12 -7.55 50.29
C LYS A 5 -41.50 -6.53 51.38
N TRP A 6 -42.42 -5.60 51.07
CA TRP A 6 -43.78 -5.61 51.63
C TRP A 6 -44.73 -4.67 50.85
N PHE A 7 -45.94 -5.19 50.68
CA PHE A 7 -47.15 -4.62 50.10
C PHE A 7 -47.84 -3.71 51.12
N SER A 8 -48.59 -2.69 50.68
CA SER A 8 -49.82 -2.27 51.36
C SER A 8 -50.79 -1.61 50.38
N LEU A 9 -52.02 -2.10 50.48
CA LEU A 9 -53.22 -1.87 49.68
C LEU A 9 -54.02 -0.71 50.30
N LEU A 10 -54.65 0.17 49.51
CA LEU A 10 -55.93 0.78 49.88
C LEU A 10 -56.65 1.38 48.66
N VAL A 11 -57.92 1.00 48.55
CA VAL A 11 -58.91 1.32 47.52
C VAL A 11 -59.78 2.48 48.02
N ILE A 12 -60.30 3.32 47.12
CA ILE A 12 -61.71 3.81 47.00
C ILE A 12 -61.83 5.29 46.55
N CYS A 13 -62.50 5.43 45.40
CA CYS A 13 -63.43 6.46 44.90
C CYS A 13 -63.03 7.94 44.73
N SER A 14 -62.80 8.28 43.45
CA SER A 14 -63.59 9.23 42.63
C SER A 14 -64.03 10.57 43.22
N LEU A 15 -63.49 11.66 42.66
CA LEU A 15 -64.25 12.85 42.27
C LEU A 15 -63.60 13.49 41.03
N LEU A 16 -64.46 13.74 40.04
CA LEU A 16 -64.18 14.34 38.74
C LEU A 16 -63.68 15.78 38.87
N PHE A 17 -62.55 16.08 38.22
CA PHE A 17 -62.36 17.35 37.51
C PHE A 17 -61.73 17.03 36.15
N GLY A 18 -62.60 16.89 35.14
CA GLY A 18 -62.18 17.02 33.76
C GLY A 18 -61.83 18.48 33.51
N ALA A 19 -60.54 18.78 33.50
CA ALA A 19 -60.01 19.94 32.81
C ALA A 19 -59.50 19.42 31.46
N CYS A 20 -60.26 19.66 30.39
CA CYS A 20 -59.71 19.64 29.05
C CYS A 20 -58.68 20.77 28.98
N SER A 21 -57.39 20.44 28.93
CA SER A 21 -56.46 21.31 28.22
C SER A 21 -56.62 20.98 26.74
N ASP A 22 -57.30 21.86 26.00
CA ASP A 22 -57.15 21.91 24.56
C ASP A 22 -55.69 22.33 24.30
N ASP A 23 -54.79 21.36 24.22
CA ASP A 23 -53.48 21.56 23.62
C ASP A 23 -53.73 21.73 22.12
N ASP A 24 -53.98 22.97 21.70
CA ASP A 24 -53.93 23.35 20.29
C ASP A 24 -52.50 23.08 19.80
N LYS A 25 -52.28 21.89 19.22
CA LYS A 25 -51.04 21.55 18.55
C LYS A 25 -50.81 22.56 17.42
N ASP A 26 -49.73 23.33 17.49
CA ASP A 26 -49.30 24.22 16.42
C ASP A 26 -48.79 23.37 15.24
N PHE A 27 -49.64 23.18 14.23
CA PHE A 27 -49.34 22.37 13.05
C PHE A 27 -48.53 23.11 11.97
N GLY A 28 -48.09 24.35 12.23
CA GLY A 28 -47.36 25.19 11.29
C GLY A 28 -48.18 25.58 10.04
N GLU A 29 -47.53 26.28 9.10
CA GLU A 29 -48.19 26.85 7.90
C GLU A 29 -48.84 25.82 6.96
N LEU A 30 -48.37 24.57 7.00
CA LEU A 30 -48.87 23.49 6.17
C LEU A 30 -49.91 22.60 6.87
N GLY A 31 -50.18 22.82 8.18
CA GLY A 31 -51.18 22.05 8.94
C GLY A 31 -50.78 20.59 9.20
N VAL A 32 -49.48 20.28 9.20
CA VAL A 32 -48.92 18.92 9.27
C VAL A 32 -47.64 18.92 10.10
N ILE A 33 -47.53 18.00 11.05
CA ILE A 33 -46.28 17.66 11.75
C ILE A 33 -45.93 16.20 11.45
N ILE A 34 -44.70 15.97 10.99
CA ILE A 34 -44.12 14.63 10.83
C ILE A 34 -43.00 14.47 11.87
N GLU A 35 -43.09 13.45 12.70
CA GLU A 35 -42.04 13.10 13.65
C GLU A 35 -40.77 12.65 12.93
N THR A 36 -39.62 12.75 13.61
CA THR A 36 -38.35 12.24 13.09
C THR A 36 -38.49 10.74 12.78
N PRO A 37 -38.13 10.28 11.57
CA PRO A 37 -38.23 8.87 11.21
C PRO A 37 -37.41 7.99 12.15
N VAL A 38 -37.92 6.79 12.41
CA VAL A 38 -37.18 5.72 13.09
C VAL A 38 -36.77 4.70 12.04
N VAL A 39 -35.54 4.22 12.13
CA VAL A 39 -34.99 3.19 11.27
C VAL A 39 -34.82 1.87 12.05
N SER A 40 -35.14 0.76 11.40
CA SER A 40 -34.97 -0.61 11.90
C SER A 40 -34.54 -1.54 10.77
N GLU A 41 -34.19 -2.79 11.11
CA GLU A 41 -33.90 -3.87 10.14
C GLU A 41 -32.94 -3.46 9.02
N ILE A 42 -31.86 -2.77 9.40
CA ILE A 42 -30.84 -2.33 8.45
C ILE A 42 -30.04 -3.54 8.00
N THR A 43 -30.00 -3.76 6.69
CA THR A 43 -29.15 -4.75 6.03
C THR A 43 -28.09 -4.04 5.18
N TYR A 44 -27.35 -4.78 4.37
CA TYR A 44 -26.41 -4.19 3.42
C TYR A 44 -27.09 -3.44 2.27
N SER A 45 -28.35 -3.79 1.94
CA SER A 45 -29.05 -3.24 0.77
C SER A 45 -30.47 -2.77 1.06
N SER A 46 -30.90 -2.78 2.32
CA SER A 46 -32.22 -2.33 2.73
C SER A 46 -32.24 -1.69 4.11
N ALA A 47 -33.26 -0.87 4.35
CA ALA A 47 -33.57 -0.35 5.68
C ALA A 47 -35.09 -0.17 5.82
N GLN A 48 -35.65 -0.55 6.96
CA GLN A 48 -37.05 -0.32 7.26
C GLN A 48 -37.20 1.03 7.95
N LEU A 49 -38.16 1.82 7.48
CA LEU A 49 -38.44 3.17 7.97
C LEU A 49 -39.86 3.23 8.51
N GLN A 50 -40.02 3.95 9.62
CA GLN A 50 -41.30 4.30 10.21
C GLN A 50 -41.31 5.79 10.56
N ALA A 51 -42.45 6.45 10.32
CA ALA A 51 -42.69 7.80 10.82
C ALA A 51 -44.15 7.95 11.26
N THR A 52 -44.37 8.86 12.20
CA THR A 52 -45.70 9.23 12.69
C THR A 52 -46.05 10.62 12.20
N LEU A 53 -47.31 10.80 11.85
CA LEU A 53 -47.89 12.01 11.31
C LEU A 53 -49.07 12.47 12.14
N SER A 54 -49.14 13.78 12.40
CA SER A 54 -50.33 14.46 12.89
C SER A 54 -50.71 15.59 11.93
N SER A 55 -51.99 15.71 11.58
CA SER A 55 -52.49 16.76 10.69
C SER A 55 -53.74 17.45 11.25
N ALA A 56 -53.94 18.71 10.89
CA ALA A 56 -55.20 19.41 11.16
C ALA A 56 -56.38 18.74 10.41
N LYS A 57 -57.62 18.95 10.91
CA LYS A 57 -58.83 18.23 10.45
C LYS A 57 -59.17 18.43 8.97
N ASP A 58 -58.71 19.52 8.39
CA ASP A 58 -59.06 20.05 7.07
C ASP A 58 -57.93 19.86 6.04
N VAL A 59 -56.80 19.25 6.44
CA VAL A 59 -55.70 18.90 5.53
C VAL A 59 -55.98 17.57 4.83
N ILE A 60 -55.96 17.60 3.49
CA ILE A 60 -56.11 16.40 2.65
C ILE A 60 -54.73 16.01 2.10
N LEU A 61 -54.27 14.80 2.44
CA LEU A 61 -52.99 14.27 1.99
C LEU A 61 -53.15 13.47 0.69
N SER A 62 -52.31 13.75 -0.31
CA SER A 62 -52.32 13.06 -1.61
C SER A 62 -51.26 11.98 -1.73
N LYS A 63 -50.12 12.11 -1.04
CA LYS A 63 -49.03 11.13 -1.03
C LYS A 63 -48.28 11.18 0.30
N ARG A 64 -47.70 10.05 0.71
CA ARG A 64 -46.77 9.97 1.84
C ARG A 64 -45.67 8.97 1.54
N GLY A 65 -44.50 9.20 2.11
CA GLY A 65 -43.34 8.37 1.82
C GLY A 65 -42.09 8.86 2.52
N PHE A 66 -40.96 8.37 2.02
CA PHE A 66 -39.64 8.82 2.43
C PHE A 66 -38.86 9.22 1.19
N CYS A 67 -38.12 10.33 1.27
CA CYS A 67 -37.08 10.71 0.31
C CYS A 67 -35.71 10.42 0.90
N TYR A 68 -34.77 9.99 0.06
CA TYR A 68 -33.44 9.59 0.50
C TYR A 68 -32.37 9.85 -0.55
N SER A 69 -31.14 10.14 -0.09
CA SER A 69 -29.98 10.44 -0.92
C SER A 69 -28.68 10.15 -0.17
N THR A 70 -27.55 10.03 -0.87
CA THR A 70 -26.22 10.02 -0.23
C THR A 70 -25.71 11.43 0.08
N LYS A 71 -26.50 12.46 -0.24
CA LYS A 71 -26.27 13.85 0.13
C LYS A 71 -27.31 14.31 1.14
N ALA A 72 -26.90 15.18 2.06
CA ALA A 72 -27.79 15.76 3.06
C ALA A 72 -28.89 16.63 2.43
N ASN A 73 -30.01 16.73 3.13
CA ASN A 73 -31.26 17.40 2.81
C ASN A 73 -31.99 16.83 1.58
N PRO A 74 -32.29 15.53 1.52
CA PRO A 74 -33.02 14.97 0.39
C PRO A 74 -34.45 15.52 0.33
N ASP A 75 -34.99 15.61 -0.88
CA ASP A 75 -36.36 16.03 -1.14
C ASP A 75 -37.09 15.09 -2.12
N ILE A 76 -38.33 15.40 -2.49
CA ILE A 76 -39.13 14.53 -3.36
C ILE A 76 -38.61 14.42 -4.81
N TYR A 77 -37.61 15.20 -5.20
CA TYR A 77 -36.93 15.10 -6.50
C TYR A 77 -35.73 14.14 -6.46
N ASP A 78 -35.30 13.71 -5.27
CA ASP A 78 -34.38 12.59 -5.08
C ASP A 78 -35.10 11.23 -5.20
N ALA A 79 -34.44 10.16 -4.74
CA ALA A 79 -35.07 8.85 -4.65
C ALA A 79 -36.19 8.86 -3.60
N THR A 80 -37.34 8.31 -3.93
CA THR A 80 -38.50 8.23 -3.02
C THR A 80 -39.07 6.83 -2.95
N VAL A 81 -39.57 6.46 -1.76
CA VAL A 81 -40.38 5.25 -1.54
C VAL A 81 -41.74 5.66 -1.01
N VAL A 82 -42.80 5.07 -1.56
CA VAL A 82 -44.17 5.29 -1.07
C VAL A 82 -44.38 4.46 0.19
N ALA A 83 -44.92 5.08 1.23
CA ALA A 83 -45.18 4.40 2.50
C ALA A 83 -46.62 3.92 2.62
N THR A 84 -46.81 2.83 3.35
CA THR A 84 -48.11 2.25 3.70
C THR A 84 -48.47 2.61 5.15
N GLY A 85 -49.77 2.77 5.43
CA GLY A 85 -50.26 3.25 6.74
C GLY A 85 -50.80 4.68 6.67
N ASN A 86 -51.39 5.16 7.76
CA ASN A 86 -52.03 6.47 7.87
C ASN A 86 -51.25 7.37 8.81
N GLU A 87 -51.64 7.43 10.09
CA GLU A 87 -50.96 8.23 11.11
C GLU A 87 -49.56 7.69 11.40
N SER A 88 -49.42 6.38 11.59
CA SER A 88 -48.13 5.70 11.50
C SER A 88 -48.00 5.11 10.11
N PHE A 89 -46.91 5.43 9.41
CA PHE A 89 -46.62 4.87 8.09
C PHE A 89 -45.21 4.31 8.01
N THR A 90 -45.06 3.27 7.18
CA THR A 90 -43.83 2.50 7.05
C THR A 90 -43.47 2.28 5.58
N ALA A 91 -42.17 2.20 5.30
CA ALA A 91 -41.67 1.77 4.00
C ALA A 91 -40.33 1.04 4.18
N THR A 92 -39.98 0.20 3.22
CA THR A 92 -38.65 -0.42 3.15
C THR A 92 -37.88 0.19 2.00
N LEU A 93 -36.74 0.79 2.29
CA LEU A 93 -35.74 1.11 1.27
C LEU A 93 -35.10 -0.19 0.79
N THR A 94 -34.97 -0.38 -0.52
CA THR A 94 -34.34 -1.57 -1.13
C THR A 94 -33.38 -1.16 -2.23
N GLY A 95 -32.36 -1.98 -2.52
CA GLY A 95 -31.37 -1.69 -3.55
C GLY A 95 -30.36 -0.60 -3.13
N LEU A 96 -30.19 -0.42 -1.81
CA LEU A 96 -29.14 0.43 -1.26
C LEU A 96 -27.76 -0.20 -1.53
N GLN A 97 -26.73 0.64 -1.55
CA GLN A 97 -25.33 0.20 -1.59
C GLN A 97 -24.88 -0.18 -0.18
N GLY A 98 -24.07 -1.24 -0.05
CA GLY A 98 -23.46 -1.63 1.22
C GLY A 98 -22.46 -0.58 1.71
N ASN A 99 -22.24 -0.56 3.04
CA ASN A 99 -21.33 0.38 3.70
C ASN A 99 -21.49 1.84 3.26
N THR A 100 -22.75 2.27 3.05
CA THR A 100 -23.08 3.59 2.50
C THR A 100 -24.04 4.29 3.44
N THR A 101 -23.72 5.55 3.76
CA THR A 101 -24.61 6.43 4.53
C THR A 101 -25.60 7.11 3.60
N TYR A 102 -26.88 6.99 3.95
CA TYR A 102 -28.00 7.66 3.32
C TYR A 102 -28.63 8.64 4.31
N TYR A 103 -28.95 9.82 3.82
CA TYR A 103 -29.77 10.80 4.51
C TYR A 103 -31.23 10.55 4.11
N VAL A 104 -32.13 10.56 5.08
CA VAL A 104 -33.54 10.17 4.89
C VAL A 104 -34.46 11.17 5.57
N ARG A 105 -35.54 11.55 4.88
CA ARG A 105 -36.65 12.33 5.45
C ARG A 105 -37.98 11.70 5.08
N ALA A 106 -38.91 11.69 6.01
CA ALA A 106 -40.31 11.41 5.68
C ALA A 106 -40.93 12.63 5.02
N PHE A 107 -41.84 12.42 4.06
CA PHE A 107 -42.58 13.49 3.41
C PHE A 107 -44.06 13.16 3.29
N VAL A 108 -44.90 14.20 3.27
CA VAL A 108 -46.29 14.12 2.81
C VAL A 108 -46.60 15.24 1.83
N SER A 109 -47.30 14.90 0.75
CA SER A 109 -47.82 15.86 -0.22
C SER A 109 -49.27 16.21 0.14
N ILE A 110 -49.57 17.51 0.15
CA ILE A 110 -50.89 18.04 0.48
C ILE A 110 -51.64 18.34 -0.82
N TYR A 111 -52.91 17.92 -0.91
CA TYR A 111 -53.75 18.19 -2.08
C TYR A 111 -53.91 19.70 -2.30
N ASN A 112 -53.56 20.20 -3.50
CA ASN A 112 -53.50 21.63 -3.82
C ASN A 112 -52.59 22.47 -2.89
N GLY A 113 -51.65 21.85 -2.20
CA GLY A 113 -50.71 22.51 -1.28
C GLY A 113 -49.24 22.18 -1.58
N GLY A 114 -48.39 22.40 -0.59
CA GLY A 114 -46.95 22.09 -0.63
C GLY A 114 -46.62 20.66 -0.18
N VAL A 115 -45.33 20.42 0.05
CA VAL A 115 -44.81 19.18 0.65
C VAL A 115 -44.20 19.49 2.00
N ALA A 116 -44.69 18.79 3.03
CA ALA A 116 -44.11 18.84 4.37
C ALA A 116 -43.10 17.70 4.53
N TYR A 117 -42.06 17.95 5.31
CA TYR A 117 -40.97 17.00 5.55
C TYR A 117 -40.67 16.90 7.04
N SER A 118 -40.22 15.73 7.49
CA SER A 118 -39.66 15.55 8.83
C SER A 118 -38.26 16.19 8.95
N SER A 119 -37.71 16.15 10.16
CA SER A 119 -36.25 16.21 10.37
C SER A 119 -35.55 15.05 9.67
N GLU A 120 -34.29 15.28 9.32
CA GLU A 120 -33.41 14.30 8.68
C GLU A 120 -32.84 13.30 9.68
N ILE A 121 -32.67 12.05 9.24
CA ILE A 121 -31.84 11.05 9.90
C ILE A 121 -30.76 10.54 8.95
N GLU A 122 -29.68 10.03 9.53
CA GLU A 122 -28.66 9.26 8.82
C GLU A 122 -28.89 7.77 9.03
N VAL A 123 -28.80 7.01 7.94
CA VAL A 123 -28.92 5.55 7.91
C VAL A 123 -27.71 4.98 7.18
N SER A 124 -26.85 4.26 7.89
CA SER A 124 -25.70 3.56 7.30
C SER A 124 -26.03 2.08 7.10
N THR A 125 -25.96 1.60 5.86
CA THR A 125 -26.11 0.17 5.56
C THR A 125 -24.94 -0.64 6.09
N GLY A 126 -25.16 -1.92 6.39
CA GLY A 126 -24.09 -2.84 6.77
C GLY A 126 -23.16 -3.18 5.59
N GLU A 127 -22.03 -3.82 5.87
CA GLU A 127 -21.07 -4.24 4.83
C GLU A 127 -21.57 -5.41 3.97
N GLY A 128 -22.52 -6.22 4.47
CA GLY A 128 -23.01 -7.43 3.80
C GLY A 128 -22.06 -8.62 3.91
N THR A 129 -22.50 -9.78 3.40
CA THR A 129 -21.66 -10.97 3.31
C THR A 129 -20.58 -10.81 2.24
N LEU A 130 -19.50 -11.58 2.29
CA LEU A 130 -18.47 -11.55 1.24
C LEU A 130 -19.05 -11.86 -0.14
N ASP A 131 -20.06 -12.74 -0.24
CA ASP A 131 -20.74 -13.06 -1.49
C ASP A 131 -21.48 -11.84 -2.06
N GLU A 132 -22.20 -11.11 -1.20
CA GLU A 132 -22.91 -9.89 -1.58
C GLU A 132 -21.91 -8.80 -2.01
N GLN A 133 -20.81 -8.66 -1.28
CA GLN A 133 -19.73 -7.72 -1.62
C GLN A 133 -19.07 -8.09 -2.96
N LEU A 134 -18.77 -9.36 -3.21
CA LEU A 134 -18.15 -9.81 -4.45
C LEU A 134 -19.08 -9.62 -5.65
N ALA A 135 -20.39 -9.88 -5.48
CA ALA A 135 -21.40 -9.66 -6.51
C ALA A 135 -21.55 -8.18 -6.88
N GLN A 136 -21.30 -7.26 -5.95
CA GLN A 136 -21.33 -5.81 -6.18
C GLN A 136 -19.96 -5.18 -6.46
N TYR A 137 -18.90 -5.99 -6.47
CA TYR A 137 -17.54 -5.53 -6.61
C TYR A 137 -17.34 -4.71 -7.89
N LYS A 138 -16.72 -3.54 -7.75
CA LYS A 138 -16.33 -2.68 -8.86
C LYS A 138 -14.82 -2.59 -8.92
N ALA A 139 -14.26 -3.07 -10.03
CA ALA A 139 -12.83 -2.99 -10.26
C ALA A 139 -12.36 -1.52 -10.40
N PRO A 140 -11.09 -1.22 -10.07
CA PRO A 140 -10.54 0.12 -10.22
C PRO A 140 -10.58 0.58 -11.67
N ALA A 141 -11.03 1.82 -11.89
CA ALA A 141 -11.26 2.36 -13.22
C ALA A 141 -10.09 3.21 -13.79
N TYR A 142 -9.07 3.51 -12.98
CA TYR A 142 -7.95 4.33 -13.45
C TYR A 142 -7.08 3.58 -14.46
N ALA A 143 -6.51 4.30 -15.43
CA ALA A 143 -5.76 3.70 -16.52
C ALA A 143 -4.38 3.19 -16.07
N ASP A 144 -3.87 2.15 -16.75
CA ASP A 144 -2.52 1.62 -16.53
C ASP A 144 -1.42 2.48 -17.15
N ASN A 145 -1.81 3.39 -18.04
CA ASN A 145 -0.95 4.40 -18.61
C ASN A 145 -1.49 5.79 -18.22
N TYR A 146 -0.71 6.52 -17.43
CA TYR A 146 -1.09 7.84 -16.92
C TYR A 146 -0.51 9.00 -17.76
N ALA A 147 0.07 8.76 -18.93
CA ALA A 147 0.72 9.80 -19.75
C ALA A 147 -0.19 11.02 -19.98
N SER A 148 -1.51 10.81 -20.15
CA SER A 148 -2.49 11.89 -20.36
C SER A 148 -2.70 12.80 -19.15
N ILE A 149 -2.36 12.35 -17.95
CA ILE A 149 -2.48 13.09 -16.69
C ILE A 149 -1.12 13.36 -16.03
N ALA A 150 0.00 13.12 -16.74
CA ALA A 150 1.34 13.23 -16.18
C ALA A 150 1.77 14.65 -15.79
N ALA A 151 1.17 15.67 -16.41
CA ALA A 151 1.51 17.07 -16.13
C ALA A 151 1.17 17.48 -14.68
N TRP A 152 1.95 18.42 -14.12
CA TRP A 152 1.78 18.92 -12.75
C TRP A 152 0.38 19.49 -12.47
N ASP A 153 -0.24 20.14 -13.45
CA ASP A 153 -1.58 20.71 -13.33
C ASP A 153 -2.66 19.64 -13.09
N ASN A 154 -2.38 18.38 -13.44
CA ASN A 154 -3.27 17.23 -13.23
C ASN A 154 -2.94 16.43 -11.96
N ARG A 155 -2.01 16.90 -11.10
CA ARG A 155 -1.50 16.12 -9.96
C ARG A 155 -2.55 15.65 -8.94
N SER A 156 -3.67 16.35 -8.83
CA SER A 156 -4.81 15.89 -7.99
C SER A 156 -5.41 14.57 -8.47
N GLN A 157 -5.13 14.17 -9.71
CA GLN A 157 -5.58 12.91 -10.32
C GLN A 157 -4.48 11.84 -10.33
N TRP A 158 -3.27 12.13 -9.84
CA TRP A 158 -2.13 11.23 -10.02
C TRP A 158 -2.36 9.87 -9.41
N ASN A 159 -3.09 9.72 -8.29
CA ASN A 159 -3.28 8.41 -7.66
C ASN A 159 -1.93 7.68 -7.53
N LEU A 160 -1.73 6.55 -8.23
CA LEU A 160 -0.46 5.79 -8.28
C LEU A 160 0.45 6.15 -9.48
N ALA A 161 0.19 7.22 -10.20
CA ALA A 161 1.08 7.73 -11.25
C ALA A 161 2.40 8.25 -10.66
N ASN A 162 3.49 8.14 -11.42
CA ASN A 162 4.81 8.66 -11.08
C ASN A 162 5.39 8.07 -9.77
N VAL A 163 5.15 6.80 -9.49
CA VAL A 163 5.68 6.14 -8.29
C VAL A 163 7.04 5.54 -8.59
N HIS A 164 8.08 5.96 -7.86
CA HIS A 164 9.41 5.37 -7.91
C HIS A 164 9.96 5.17 -6.50
N ASP A 165 10.41 3.95 -6.19
CA ASP A 165 10.98 3.52 -4.92
C ASP A 165 10.07 3.87 -3.73
N PRO A 166 8.82 3.33 -3.73
CA PRO A 166 7.86 3.67 -2.69
C PRO A 166 8.28 3.08 -1.34
N SER A 167 8.06 3.83 -0.26
CA SER A 167 7.93 3.31 1.11
C SER A 167 6.53 3.56 1.63
N VAL A 168 5.96 2.64 2.41
CA VAL A 168 4.56 2.71 2.87
C VAL A 168 4.45 2.41 4.36
N VAL A 169 3.60 3.18 5.06
CA VAL A 169 3.30 2.96 6.48
C VAL A 169 1.81 3.14 6.76
N LEU A 170 1.23 2.26 7.58
CA LEU A 170 -0.11 2.46 8.15
C LEU A 170 -0.02 3.34 9.40
N ALA A 171 -0.65 4.51 9.34
CA ALA A 171 -0.69 5.46 10.43
C ALA A 171 -1.87 5.20 11.39
N LYS A 172 -1.82 5.82 12.58
CA LYS A 172 -2.85 5.65 13.63
C LYS A 172 -4.25 6.15 13.24
N ASP A 173 -4.33 7.02 12.24
CA ASP A 173 -5.58 7.60 11.74
C ASP A 173 -6.29 6.67 10.74
N GLY A 174 -5.72 5.50 10.47
CA GLY A 174 -6.25 4.50 9.56
C GLY A 174 -5.91 4.74 8.09
N TYR A 175 -5.03 5.70 7.78
CA TYR A 175 -4.50 5.89 6.43
C TYR A 175 -3.15 5.21 6.25
N TYR A 176 -2.97 4.60 5.09
CA TYR A 176 -1.66 4.26 4.56
C TYR A 176 -1.04 5.52 3.94
N TYR A 177 0.22 5.79 4.25
CA TYR A 177 1.00 6.87 3.67
C TYR A 177 2.13 6.30 2.84
N MET A 178 2.32 6.81 1.62
CA MET A 178 3.37 6.42 0.70
C MET A 178 4.29 7.60 0.42
N TYR A 179 5.61 7.38 0.46
CA TYR A 179 6.65 8.35 0.09
C TYR A 179 7.55 7.76 -0.99
N GLN A 180 8.17 8.60 -1.81
CA GLN A 180 8.88 8.11 -3.00
C GLN A 180 10.09 8.97 -3.37
N THR A 181 10.92 8.42 -4.27
CA THR A 181 11.93 9.15 -5.02
C THR A 181 11.31 10.31 -5.81
N ASP A 182 12.09 11.36 -5.99
CA ASP A 182 11.82 12.46 -6.92
C ASP A 182 11.94 11.98 -8.37
N ALA A 183 10.85 11.41 -8.86
CA ALA A 183 10.73 10.91 -10.20
C ALA A 183 9.31 11.14 -10.72
N SER A 184 9.20 11.66 -11.93
CA SER A 184 7.93 11.75 -12.63
C SER A 184 8.17 11.78 -14.14
N TYR A 185 7.17 11.37 -14.90
CA TYR A 185 7.18 11.48 -16.35
C TYR A 185 7.45 12.92 -16.78
N GLY A 186 8.50 13.13 -17.59
CA GLY A 186 8.94 14.45 -18.03
C GLY A 186 9.41 15.40 -16.91
N ASN A 187 9.78 14.87 -15.74
CA ASN A 187 10.19 15.67 -14.57
C ASN A 187 9.16 16.71 -14.11
N ALA A 188 7.86 16.44 -14.34
CA ALA A 188 6.75 17.28 -13.89
C ALA A 188 6.78 17.67 -12.39
N HIS A 189 7.47 16.93 -11.52
CA HIS A 189 7.62 17.24 -10.10
C HIS A 189 8.61 18.38 -9.80
N ALA A 190 9.52 18.70 -10.73
CA ALA A 190 10.64 19.60 -10.48
C ALA A 190 10.16 20.99 -10.02
N GLY A 191 10.78 21.51 -8.95
CA GLY A 191 10.43 22.81 -8.35
C GLY A 191 9.23 22.78 -7.42
N HIS A 192 8.77 21.59 -7.00
CA HIS A 192 7.60 21.43 -6.13
C HIS A 192 7.86 20.61 -4.86
N GLY A 193 9.07 20.75 -4.31
CA GLY A 193 9.57 20.01 -3.16
C GLY A 193 10.06 18.61 -3.53
N HIS A 194 10.35 17.83 -2.49
CA HIS A 194 11.02 16.52 -2.56
C HIS A 194 10.31 15.48 -1.70
N PHE A 195 10.59 14.21 -1.96
CA PHE A 195 10.06 13.05 -1.25
C PHE A 195 8.53 13.07 -1.20
N HIS A 196 7.94 12.97 -2.40
CA HIS A 196 6.52 13.19 -2.64
C HIS A 196 5.63 12.18 -1.90
N ALA A 197 4.54 12.68 -1.31
CA ALA A 197 3.66 11.89 -0.47
C ALA A 197 2.30 11.61 -1.11
N ARG A 198 1.71 10.48 -0.71
CA ARG A 198 0.31 10.11 -0.97
C ARG A 198 -0.31 9.47 0.26
N ARG A 199 -1.63 9.40 0.31
CA ARG A 199 -2.34 8.57 1.29
C ARG A 199 -3.54 7.80 0.72
N SER A 200 -3.90 6.69 1.35
CA SER A 200 -5.07 5.88 0.99
C SER A 200 -5.67 5.20 2.21
N LYS A 201 -6.99 4.94 2.21
CA LYS A 201 -7.65 4.07 3.20
C LYS A 201 -7.75 2.62 2.73
N ASP A 202 -7.75 2.39 1.43
CA ASP A 202 -8.12 1.12 0.81
C ASP A 202 -6.98 0.50 -0.02
N LEU A 203 -5.82 1.15 -0.09
CA LEU A 203 -4.66 0.79 -0.91
C LEU A 203 -4.89 0.81 -2.43
N VAL A 204 -6.08 1.20 -2.88
CA VAL A 204 -6.50 1.21 -4.29
C VAL A 204 -6.53 2.63 -4.84
N TYR A 205 -7.15 3.55 -4.09
CA TYR A 205 -7.29 4.95 -4.44
C TYR A 205 -6.44 5.80 -3.50
N TRP A 206 -5.52 6.54 -4.10
CA TRP A 206 -4.53 7.35 -3.40
C TRP A 206 -4.75 8.83 -3.69
N GLU A 207 -4.74 9.62 -2.63
CA GLU A 207 -4.71 11.08 -2.69
C GLU A 207 -3.25 11.54 -2.68
N TYR A 208 -2.86 12.34 -3.68
CA TYR A 208 -1.52 12.93 -3.75
C TYR A 208 -1.42 14.17 -2.85
N LEU A 209 -0.39 14.23 -2.01
CA LEU A 209 -0.21 15.27 -0.98
C LEU A 209 0.92 16.28 -1.29
N GLY A 210 1.80 15.98 -2.26
CA GLY A 210 2.94 16.84 -2.62
C GLY A 210 4.24 16.50 -1.90
N GLY A 211 5.30 17.28 -2.17
CA GLY A 211 6.61 17.12 -1.54
C GLY A 211 6.57 17.38 -0.03
N THR A 212 7.23 16.50 0.74
CA THR A 212 7.35 16.61 2.21
C THR A 212 8.48 17.56 2.61
N MET A 213 9.58 17.55 1.86
CA MET A 213 10.72 18.43 2.06
C MET A 213 10.66 19.57 1.04
N LYS A 214 10.84 20.81 1.48
CA LYS A 214 10.64 21.99 0.61
C LYS A 214 11.91 22.47 -0.05
N GLU A 215 13.04 22.25 0.60
CA GLU A 215 14.35 22.76 0.20
C GLU A 215 15.44 21.78 0.63
N LEU A 216 16.65 21.91 0.06
CA LEU A 216 17.83 21.15 0.49
C LEU A 216 18.10 21.41 1.98
N PRO A 217 18.29 20.37 2.83
CA PRO A 217 18.56 20.58 4.24
C PRO A 217 19.85 21.39 4.50
N GLU A 218 19.78 22.34 5.44
CA GLU A 218 20.86 23.31 5.71
C GLU A 218 22.20 22.66 6.07
N TRP A 219 22.18 21.43 6.60
CA TRP A 219 23.39 20.70 7.01
C TRP A 219 24.16 20.08 5.83
N VAL A 220 23.53 19.88 4.66
CA VAL A 220 24.10 19.09 3.55
C VAL A 220 25.39 19.72 3.03
N ILE A 221 25.36 21.01 2.66
CA ILE A 221 26.53 21.71 2.13
C ILE A 221 27.65 21.84 3.18
N PRO A 222 27.39 22.28 4.43
CA PRO A 222 28.40 22.28 5.48
C PRO A 222 29.04 20.92 5.73
N LYS A 223 28.24 19.84 5.80
CA LYS A 223 28.76 18.49 6.02
C LYS A 223 29.59 17.99 4.84
N LEU A 224 29.18 18.28 3.61
CA LEU A 224 29.97 17.97 2.41
C LEU A 224 31.31 18.70 2.45
N ASN A 225 31.32 19.98 2.76
CA ASN A 225 32.55 20.78 2.83
C ASN A 225 33.47 20.36 3.98
N GLU A 226 32.91 19.96 5.13
CA GLU A 226 33.67 19.36 6.24
C GLU A 226 34.43 18.12 5.76
N ILE A 227 33.75 17.19 5.09
CA ILE A 227 34.39 15.96 4.61
C ILE A 227 35.40 16.26 3.50
N ARG A 228 35.06 17.14 2.55
CA ARG A 228 35.98 17.56 1.47
C ARG A 228 37.26 18.17 2.03
N LYS A 229 37.15 19.01 3.06
CA LYS A 229 38.30 19.59 3.76
C LYS A 229 39.19 18.52 4.40
N GLU A 230 38.61 17.54 5.09
CA GLU A 230 39.35 16.40 5.66
C GLU A 230 40.05 15.54 4.60
N MET A 231 39.52 15.52 3.36
CA MET A 231 40.15 14.89 2.20
C MET A 231 41.22 15.77 1.52
N GLY A 232 41.42 17.02 1.96
CA GLY A 232 42.32 17.98 1.33
C GLY A 232 41.76 18.62 0.04
N LEU A 233 40.44 18.60 -0.15
CA LEU A 233 39.74 19.16 -1.30
C LEU A 233 39.19 20.56 -0.98
N GLY A 234 39.00 21.37 -2.03
CA GLY A 234 38.27 22.64 -1.92
C GLY A 234 36.78 22.43 -1.69
N GLU A 235 36.07 23.48 -1.26
CA GLU A 235 34.61 23.44 -1.08
C GLU A 235 33.87 23.07 -2.38
N THR A 236 32.65 22.53 -2.24
CA THR A 236 31.78 22.25 -3.38
C THR A 236 31.42 23.54 -4.12
N THR A 237 31.39 23.48 -5.46
CA THR A 237 30.88 24.58 -6.29
C THR A 237 29.39 24.43 -6.60
N SER A 238 28.82 23.26 -6.36
CA SER A 238 27.39 22.98 -6.58
C SER A 238 26.62 23.33 -5.32
N THR A 239 25.74 24.32 -5.46
CA THR A 239 24.91 24.84 -4.37
C THR A 239 23.43 24.93 -4.75
N GLY A 240 23.09 24.67 -6.02
CA GLY A 240 21.69 24.66 -6.47
C GLY A 240 20.99 23.39 -6.01
N GLU A 241 19.87 23.54 -5.31
CA GLU A 241 19.02 22.44 -4.83
C GLU A 241 18.66 21.43 -5.94
N SER A 242 18.38 21.92 -7.15
CA SER A 242 18.03 21.10 -8.32
C SER A 242 19.21 20.28 -8.88
N GLU A 243 20.43 20.53 -8.43
CA GLU A 243 21.61 19.73 -8.80
C GLU A 243 21.70 18.44 -7.99
N PHE A 244 21.04 18.37 -6.83
CA PHE A 244 21.05 17.19 -5.95
C PHE A 244 19.98 16.17 -6.37
N GLY A 245 20.24 14.90 -6.08
CA GLY A 245 19.22 13.84 -6.18
C GLY A 245 18.54 13.58 -4.84
N TYR A 246 17.24 13.29 -4.85
CA TYR A 246 16.41 13.02 -3.67
C TYR A 246 15.75 11.64 -3.82
N TRP A 247 16.42 10.61 -3.31
CA TRP A 247 16.10 9.22 -3.66
C TRP A 247 15.65 8.38 -2.46
N ALA A 248 14.75 7.44 -2.76
CA ALA A 248 14.36 6.28 -1.98
C ALA A 248 14.17 6.56 -0.49
N PRO A 249 13.21 7.42 -0.10
CA PRO A 249 12.91 7.63 1.31
C PRO A 249 12.31 6.36 1.92
N GLY A 250 12.77 5.97 3.11
CA GLY A 250 12.23 4.88 3.92
C GLY A 250 11.49 5.40 5.15
N VAL A 251 10.16 5.31 5.17
CA VAL A 251 9.32 5.72 6.31
C VAL A 251 8.97 4.56 7.23
N HIS A 252 8.87 4.83 8.53
CA HIS A 252 8.38 3.86 9.52
C HIS A 252 7.64 4.54 10.67
N LYS A 253 6.63 3.85 11.21
CA LYS A 253 5.91 4.25 12.41
C LYS A 253 6.64 3.68 13.62
N VAL A 254 7.35 4.53 14.36
CA VAL A 254 8.03 4.13 15.61
C VAL A 254 7.00 3.90 16.72
N ASN A 255 6.00 4.78 16.80
CA ASN A 255 4.80 4.64 17.62
C ASN A 255 3.70 5.58 17.09
N ASP A 256 2.54 5.60 17.73
CA ASP A 256 1.38 6.41 17.33
C ASP A 256 1.63 7.93 17.25
N ASN A 257 2.71 8.44 17.84
CA ASN A 257 3.06 9.85 17.85
C ASN A 257 4.45 10.14 17.30
N LEU A 258 5.08 9.16 16.63
CA LEU A 258 6.41 9.34 16.05
C LEU A 258 6.56 8.48 14.79
N TYR A 259 6.71 9.18 13.67
CA TYR A 259 7.05 8.62 12.37
C TYR A 259 8.42 9.13 11.99
N ARG A 260 9.24 8.25 11.44
CA ARG A 260 10.62 8.56 11.05
C ARG A 260 10.81 8.21 9.59
N MET A 261 11.41 9.12 8.84
CA MET A 261 11.77 8.91 7.44
C MET A 261 13.26 9.13 7.29
N TYR A 262 13.97 8.09 6.85
CA TYR A 262 15.35 8.21 6.39
C TYR A 262 15.31 8.46 4.88
N TYR A 263 16.17 9.34 4.39
CA TYR A 263 16.12 9.78 2.99
C TYR A 263 17.52 9.91 2.40
N SER A 264 17.65 9.77 1.08
CA SER A 264 18.94 9.86 0.39
C SER A 264 19.10 11.18 -0.35
N ILE A 265 20.26 11.83 -0.18
CA ILE A 265 20.68 13.03 -0.91
C ILE A 265 21.93 12.71 -1.71
N ILE A 266 21.86 12.82 -3.04
CA ILE A 266 22.97 12.51 -3.95
C ILE A 266 23.66 13.81 -4.29
N CYS A 267 24.92 13.96 -3.85
CA CYS A 267 25.68 15.16 -4.15
C CYS A 267 26.16 15.14 -5.61
N PRO A 268 26.05 16.26 -6.33
CA PRO A 268 26.45 16.33 -7.73
C PRO A 268 27.97 16.35 -7.90
N GLY A 269 28.40 16.00 -9.11
CA GLY A 269 29.78 16.21 -9.56
C GLY A 269 30.76 15.10 -9.19
N LEU A 270 32.05 15.43 -9.35
CA LEU A 270 33.18 14.55 -9.08
C LEU A 270 33.96 15.07 -7.87
N LEU A 271 34.62 14.17 -7.13
CA LEU A 271 35.36 14.53 -5.92
C LEU A 271 36.40 15.63 -6.19
N ASN A 272 37.20 15.50 -7.25
CA ASN A 272 38.26 16.45 -7.59
C ASN A 272 38.41 16.66 -9.11
N GLY A 273 37.28 16.73 -9.84
CA GLY A 273 37.27 16.92 -11.29
C GLY A 273 37.51 15.63 -12.10
N GLU A 274 37.78 15.79 -13.38
CA GLU A 274 37.96 14.67 -14.32
C GLU A 274 39.02 13.67 -13.85
N GLY A 275 38.75 12.38 -14.03
CA GLY A 275 39.63 11.32 -13.57
C GLY A 275 39.41 10.88 -12.12
N THR A 276 38.48 11.50 -11.40
CA THR A 276 38.09 11.10 -10.04
C THR A 276 36.68 10.51 -9.98
N TRP A 277 36.37 9.86 -8.86
CA TRP A 277 35.08 9.22 -8.66
C TRP A 277 33.98 10.26 -8.44
N GLY A 278 32.72 9.85 -8.59
CA GLY A 278 31.57 10.68 -8.25
C GLY A 278 31.60 11.15 -6.80
N GLU A 279 31.00 12.31 -6.54
CA GLU A 279 30.79 12.79 -5.18
C GLU A 279 29.88 11.81 -4.40
N ARG A 280 29.89 11.94 -3.07
CA ARG A 280 29.16 11.03 -2.17
C ARG A 280 27.65 11.26 -2.19
N ALA A 281 26.94 10.29 -1.64
CA ALA A 281 25.59 10.48 -1.16
C ALA A 281 25.57 10.62 0.38
N PHE A 282 24.45 11.12 0.88
CA PHE A 282 24.12 11.14 2.29
C PHE A 282 22.80 10.44 2.54
N ILE A 283 22.71 9.74 3.66
CA ILE A 283 21.42 9.46 4.30
C ILE A 283 21.24 10.51 5.40
N GLY A 284 20.11 11.20 5.35
CA GLY A 284 19.59 12.05 6.42
C GLY A 284 18.34 11.44 7.05
N MET A 285 17.78 12.09 8.05
CA MET A 285 16.55 11.65 8.71
C MET A 285 15.66 12.83 9.09
N MET A 286 14.35 12.65 8.96
CA MET A 286 13.33 13.58 9.44
C MET A 286 12.23 12.86 10.22
N GLU A 287 11.55 13.59 11.10
CA GLU A 287 10.47 13.07 11.94
C GLU A 287 9.18 13.87 11.81
N ASN A 288 8.06 13.20 12.00
CA ASN A 288 6.74 13.82 12.07
C ASN A 288 5.89 13.10 13.13
N THR A 289 5.01 13.81 13.83
CA THR A 289 4.07 13.24 14.81
C THR A 289 2.71 12.87 14.20
N ASP A 290 2.42 13.44 13.03
CA ASP A 290 1.16 13.28 12.30
C ASP A 290 1.39 13.35 10.78
N PRO A 291 1.46 12.21 10.07
CA PRO A 291 1.65 12.16 8.62
C PRO A 291 0.55 12.86 7.82
N ALA A 292 -0.64 13.11 8.38
CA ALA A 292 -1.68 13.90 7.74
C ALA A 292 -1.26 15.37 7.54
N ASN A 293 -0.39 15.88 8.40
CA ASN A 293 0.28 17.14 8.21
C ASN A 293 1.54 16.95 7.35
N ASN A 294 1.38 16.98 6.02
CA ASN A 294 2.47 16.75 5.07
C ASN A 294 3.61 17.79 5.18
N ASP A 295 3.33 18.99 5.69
CA ASP A 295 4.32 20.04 5.94
C ASP A 295 4.95 19.94 7.35
N GLY A 296 4.55 18.94 8.15
CA GLY A 296 4.99 18.75 9.53
C GLY A 296 6.29 17.98 9.71
N TRP A 297 6.95 17.57 8.62
CA TRP A 297 8.23 16.86 8.69
C TRP A 297 9.36 17.80 9.12
N ILE A 298 10.08 17.41 10.17
CA ILE A 298 11.19 18.18 10.73
C ILE A 298 12.48 17.41 10.47
N ASP A 299 13.38 18.00 9.68
CA ASP A 299 14.71 17.47 9.47
C ASP A 299 15.51 17.38 10.78
N LYS A 300 16.18 16.24 10.96
CA LYS A 300 17.01 15.92 12.12
C LYS A 300 18.49 15.83 11.79
N GLY A 301 18.85 15.89 10.51
CA GLY A 301 20.24 16.04 10.09
C GLY A 301 20.87 14.78 9.50
N TYR A 302 22.19 14.86 9.40
CA TYR A 302 23.08 13.84 8.86
C TYR A 302 23.06 12.53 9.67
N VAL A 303 22.88 11.41 8.96
CA VAL A 303 22.99 10.05 9.54
C VAL A 303 24.28 9.37 9.08
N VAL A 304 24.50 9.21 7.77
CA VAL A 304 25.65 8.49 7.23
C VAL A 304 25.99 8.91 5.80
N THR A 305 27.23 8.64 5.36
CA THR A 305 27.69 8.84 3.97
C THR A 305 28.40 7.59 3.45
N ASN A 306 28.73 7.57 2.17
CA ASN A 306 29.50 6.50 1.55
C ASN A 306 30.79 6.23 2.31
N ALA A 307 31.15 4.95 2.44
CA ALA A 307 32.39 4.54 3.10
C ALA A 307 33.37 3.94 2.10
N SER A 308 34.67 4.21 2.26
CA SER A 308 35.75 3.64 1.43
C SER A 308 36.73 2.80 2.25
N ASP A 309 37.25 1.77 1.61
CA ASP A 309 38.37 0.95 2.06
C ASP A 309 39.65 1.22 1.26
N LYS A 310 39.72 2.35 0.55
CA LYS A 310 40.84 2.75 -0.31
C LYS A 310 41.60 3.98 0.18
N GLY A 311 41.42 4.39 1.43
CA GLY A 311 42.01 5.63 1.95
C GLY A 311 41.56 6.82 1.09
N LEU A 312 42.50 7.70 0.71
CA LEU A 312 42.23 8.85 -0.17
C LEU A 312 42.51 8.56 -1.66
N ASN A 313 42.54 7.28 -2.08
CA ASN A 313 42.81 6.91 -3.47
C ASN A 313 41.55 7.03 -4.35
N PHE A 314 40.97 8.22 -4.41
CA PHE A 314 39.76 8.53 -5.18
C PHE A 314 40.01 8.95 -6.64
N ASN A 315 41.26 8.94 -7.09
CA ASN A 315 41.65 9.13 -8.50
C ASN A 315 41.31 7.88 -9.34
N VAL A 316 40.03 7.56 -9.36
CA VAL A 316 39.41 6.45 -10.07
C VAL A 316 38.33 7.05 -10.96
N GLN A 317 38.37 6.81 -12.27
CA GLN A 317 37.35 7.34 -13.17
C GLN A 317 35.95 6.87 -12.75
N ALA A 318 34.93 7.73 -12.82
CA ALA A 318 33.56 7.42 -12.39
C ALA A 318 32.89 6.24 -13.12
N ASN A 319 33.49 5.76 -14.21
CA ASN A 319 33.06 4.58 -14.96
C ASN A 319 33.94 3.33 -14.73
N ASP A 320 34.98 3.41 -13.90
CA ASP A 320 35.78 2.25 -13.47
C ASP A 320 35.07 1.52 -12.32
N TRP A 321 33.97 0.86 -12.67
CA TRP A 321 33.08 0.17 -11.74
C TRP A 321 33.79 -0.92 -10.93
N ALA A 322 34.72 -1.65 -11.54
CA ALA A 322 35.48 -2.72 -10.88
C ALA A 322 36.37 -2.18 -9.75
N ASN A 323 36.83 -0.93 -9.88
CA ASN A 323 37.69 -0.27 -8.90
C ASN A 323 37.03 0.92 -8.20
N CYS A 324 35.70 1.02 -8.22
CA CYS A 324 34.96 2.15 -7.66
C CYS A 324 35.47 2.54 -6.26
N TYR A 325 35.53 3.85 -5.99
CA TYR A 325 36.19 4.36 -4.79
C TYR A 325 35.45 3.98 -3.51
N TYR A 326 34.13 4.11 -3.50
CA TYR A 326 33.31 3.71 -2.35
C TYR A 326 33.17 2.19 -2.27
N LYS A 327 33.14 1.67 -1.05
CA LYS A 327 32.80 0.29 -0.76
C LYS A 327 31.31 0.16 -0.48
N TRP A 328 30.78 1.05 0.36
CA TRP A 328 29.35 1.15 0.70
C TRP A 328 28.79 2.43 0.07
N ASN A 329 27.66 2.30 -0.63
CA ASN A 329 26.89 3.43 -1.12
C ASN A 329 25.83 3.81 -0.10
N ALA A 330 25.83 5.05 0.38
CA ALA A 330 24.89 5.49 1.41
C ALA A 330 23.62 6.07 0.79
N ILE A 331 22.80 5.19 0.21
CA ILE A 331 21.45 5.46 -0.27
C ILE A 331 20.55 4.26 0.05
N ASP A 332 19.27 4.38 -0.27
CA ASP A 332 18.22 3.36 -0.14
C ASP A 332 18.07 2.83 1.31
N PRO A 333 17.78 3.71 2.28
CA PRO A 333 17.58 3.30 3.66
C PRO A 333 16.26 2.52 3.85
N SER A 334 16.34 1.39 4.56
CA SER A 334 15.21 0.71 5.21
C SER A 334 15.46 0.62 6.70
N TYR A 335 14.45 0.96 7.50
CA TYR A 335 14.56 1.10 8.94
C TYR A 335 13.58 0.18 9.65
N ILE A 336 14.07 -0.46 10.73
CA ILE A 336 13.27 -1.40 11.52
C ILE A 336 13.54 -1.26 13.02
N VAL A 337 12.46 -1.38 13.79
CA VAL A 337 12.51 -1.66 15.22
C VAL A 337 12.37 -3.17 15.43
N THR A 338 13.40 -3.78 15.99
CA THR A 338 13.43 -5.22 16.29
C THR A 338 12.47 -5.58 17.43
N PRO A 339 12.05 -6.85 17.57
CA PRO A 339 11.27 -7.32 18.73
C PRO A 339 11.95 -7.02 20.08
N GLU A 340 13.28 -6.96 20.10
CA GLU A 340 14.07 -6.63 21.28
C GLU A 340 14.12 -5.11 21.58
N GLY A 341 13.53 -4.27 20.73
CA GLY A 341 13.51 -2.81 20.87
C GLY A 341 14.80 -2.12 20.41
N THR A 342 15.72 -2.83 19.75
CA THR A 342 16.86 -2.22 19.07
C THR A 342 16.46 -1.68 17.70
N HIS A 343 17.07 -0.57 17.29
CA HIS A 343 16.75 0.15 16.06
C HIS A 343 17.88 -0.07 15.06
N TRP A 344 17.53 -0.34 13.80
CA TRP A 344 18.52 -0.65 12.76
C TRP A 344 18.20 0.09 11.47
N LEU A 345 19.26 0.56 10.82
CA LEU A 345 19.26 1.06 9.46
C LEU A 345 19.93 0.04 8.55
N ILE A 346 19.21 -0.43 7.55
CA ILE A 346 19.71 -1.28 6.48
C ILE A 346 19.82 -0.40 5.23
N TYR A 347 20.97 -0.37 4.58
CA TYR A 347 21.15 0.49 3.41
C TYR A 347 22.21 -0.05 2.46
N GLY A 348 22.19 0.45 1.23
CA GLY A 348 23.17 0.09 0.21
C GLY A 348 22.55 0.03 -1.17
N SER A 349 23.36 0.35 -2.16
CA SER A 349 22.95 0.30 -3.56
C SER A 349 24.17 0.13 -4.45
N TRP A 350 24.10 -0.91 -5.27
CA TRP A 350 25.20 -1.45 -6.05
C TRP A 350 26.41 -1.78 -5.19
N HIS A 351 27.58 -1.33 -5.63
CA HIS A 351 28.83 -1.38 -4.87
C HIS A 351 29.13 -2.80 -4.34
N SER A 352 29.58 -2.91 -3.09
CA SER A 352 29.95 -4.19 -2.49
C SER A 352 28.78 -4.90 -1.78
N GLY A 353 27.57 -4.33 -1.81
CA GLY A 353 26.36 -4.93 -1.22
C GLY A 353 25.66 -4.05 -0.19
N ILE A 354 24.84 -4.70 0.66
CA ILE A 354 23.95 -4.08 1.64
C ILE A 354 24.51 -4.26 3.05
N VAL A 355 24.46 -3.20 3.86
CA VAL A 355 24.98 -3.16 5.22
C VAL A 355 23.89 -2.85 6.25
N ALA A 356 24.09 -3.33 7.47
CA ALA A 356 23.26 -3.05 8.64
C ALA A 356 24.03 -2.19 9.64
N MET A 357 23.39 -1.13 10.15
CA MET A 357 23.94 -0.24 11.18
C MET A 357 22.95 -0.10 12.33
N GLU A 358 23.43 -0.31 13.56
CA GLU A 358 22.61 -0.09 14.74
C GLU A 358 22.45 1.42 15.00
N LEU A 359 21.24 1.81 15.38
CA LEU A 359 20.86 3.18 15.69
C LEU A 359 20.56 3.33 17.18
N ASN A 360 20.70 4.55 17.69
CA ASN A 360 20.20 4.91 18.99
C ASN A 360 18.66 4.99 18.95
N ALA A 361 18.00 4.20 19.80
CA ALA A 361 16.54 4.12 19.82
C ALA A 361 15.86 5.45 20.19
N ALA A 362 16.54 6.29 20.99
CA ALA A 362 15.97 7.54 21.50
C ALA A 362 15.83 8.62 20.41
N ASP A 363 16.79 8.71 19.49
CA ASP A 363 16.87 9.81 18.50
C ASP A 363 16.94 9.32 17.04
N GLY A 364 17.14 8.02 16.80
CA GLY A 364 17.29 7.45 15.46
C GLY A 364 18.64 7.72 14.79
N MET A 365 19.61 8.31 15.50
CA MET A 365 20.95 8.58 14.96
C MET A 365 21.85 7.36 15.07
N PRO A 366 23.01 7.30 14.38
CA PRO A 366 23.97 6.22 14.55
C PRO A 366 24.31 6.03 16.02
N LYS A 367 24.26 4.79 16.51
CA LYS A 367 24.54 4.49 17.91
C LYS A 367 25.99 4.81 18.30
N GLN A 368 26.89 4.64 17.35
CA GLN A 368 28.31 4.98 17.44
C GLN A 368 28.62 6.34 16.81
N SER A 369 29.65 7.02 17.31
CA SER A 369 30.24 8.16 16.62
C SER A 369 30.89 7.69 15.32
N LEU A 370 30.50 8.30 14.20
CA LEU A 370 31.13 8.06 12.91
C LEU A 370 32.36 8.97 12.78
N GLY A 371 33.53 8.35 12.59
CA GLY A 371 34.77 9.06 12.28
C GLY A 371 34.84 9.45 10.80
N VAL A 372 36.04 9.47 10.23
CA VAL A 372 36.20 9.69 8.79
C VAL A 372 35.64 8.50 7.98
N PRO A 373 35.01 8.74 6.81
CA PRO A 373 34.40 7.70 5.98
C PRO A 373 35.39 6.86 5.15
N TRP A 374 36.68 6.84 5.47
CA TRP A 374 37.67 6.04 4.73
C TRP A 374 38.70 5.40 5.65
N ALA A 375 39.25 4.28 5.18
CA ALA A 375 40.45 3.63 5.73
C ALA A 375 41.15 2.84 4.60
N ASP A 376 42.38 2.37 4.81
CA ASP A 376 43.22 1.81 3.73
C ASP A 376 42.98 0.33 3.40
N THR A 377 42.19 -0.40 4.20
CA THR A 377 42.05 -1.87 4.06
C THR A 377 40.63 -2.40 4.21
N SER A 378 39.80 -1.71 4.99
CA SER A 378 38.43 -2.11 5.28
C SER A 378 37.60 -0.85 5.46
N ALA A 379 36.34 -0.86 5.03
CA ALA A 379 35.45 0.25 5.33
C ALA A 379 35.36 0.38 6.86
N PRO A 380 35.33 1.61 7.42
CA PRO A 380 35.32 1.78 8.86
C PRO A 380 34.08 1.11 9.46
N ALA A 381 34.27 0.33 10.52
CA ALA A 381 33.23 -0.56 11.07
C ALA A 381 31.95 0.18 11.50
N GLY A 382 32.05 1.47 11.86
CA GLY A 382 30.91 2.31 12.18
C GLY A 382 29.94 2.55 11.01
N TYR A 383 30.37 2.33 9.76
CA TYR A 383 29.54 2.49 8.55
C TYR A 383 28.79 1.20 8.18
N GLY A 384 28.56 0.31 9.15
CA GLY A 384 27.71 -0.85 8.99
C GLY A 384 28.44 -2.17 8.71
N GLN A 385 27.72 -3.25 9.02
CA GLN A 385 28.11 -4.63 8.82
C GLN A 385 27.48 -5.17 7.54
N LEU A 386 28.26 -5.80 6.66
CA LEU A 386 27.73 -6.46 5.47
C LEU A 386 26.74 -7.57 5.86
N ILE A 387 25.52 -7.49 5.32
CA ILE A 387 24.47 -8.52 5.51
C ILE A 387 24.06 -9.20 4.21
N PHE A 388 24.40 -8.62 3.06
CA PHE A 388 24.14 -9.21 1.75
C PHE A 388 25.16 -8.74 0.70
N THR A 389 25.61 -9.67 -0.15
CA THR A 389 26.38 -9.37 -1.36
C THR A 389 26.06 -10.45 -2.41
N ARG A 390 25.96 -10.10 -3.70
CA ARG A 390 25.82 -11.09 -4.78
C ARG A 390 27.11 -11.89 -4.96
N GLN A 391 28.27 -11.23 -4.87
CA GLN A 391 29.57 -11.86 -5.07
C GLN A 391 30.63 -11.22 -4.15
N ALA A 392 31.18 -11.99 -3.21
CA ALA A 392 32.25 -11.50 -2.34
C ALA A 392 33.44 -10.94 -3.14
N GLY A 393 33.93 -9.77 -2.73
CA GLY A 393 35.06 -9.07 -3.37
C GLY A 393 34.71 -8.28 -4.63
N ASN A 394 33.51 -8.41 -5.19
CA ASN A 394 33.07 -7.57 -6.30
C ASN A 394 32.60 -6.20 -5.76
N ARG A 395 33.01 -5.11 -6.41
CA ARG A 395 32.69 -3.73 -6.00
C ARG A 395 31.61 -3.08 -6.85
N TRP A 396 31.00 -3.79 -7.77
CA TRP A 396 29.88 -3.28 -8.57
C TRP A 396 28.95 -4.41 -8.94
N GLN A 397 27.88 -4.53 -8.18
CA GLN A 397 26.93 -5.62 -8.29
C GLN A 397 25.55 -5.01 -8.43
N ALA A 398 24.76 -5.43 -9.42
CA ALA A 398 23.46 -4.80 -9.63
C ALA A 398 22.46 -5.30 -8.56
N SER A 399 22.50 -4.68 -7.38
CA SER A 399 21.63 -4.95 -6.23
C SER A 399 21.44 -3.70 -5.39
N GLU A 400 20.21 -3.34 -5.06
CA GLU A 400 19.86 -2.10 -4.36
C GLU A 400 18.48 -2.20 -3.67
N GLY A 401 17.99 -1.10 -3.10
CA GLY A 401 16.64 -1.02 -2.52
C GLY A 401 16.38 -2.11 -1.47
N PRO A 402 17.22 -2.25 -0.43
CA PRO A 402 16.97 -3.23 0.61
C PRO A 402 15.68 -2.88 1.36
N GLU A 403 14.82 -3.86 1.56
CA GLU A 403 13.66 -3.71 2.45
C GLU A 403 13.68 -4.81 3.50
N ILE A 404 13.65 -4.41 4.76
CA ILE A 404 13.73 -5.33 5.90
C ILE A 404 12.42 -5.34 6.68
N VAL A 405 11.85 -6.53 6.89
CA VAL A 405 10.68 -6.74 7.74
C VAL A 405 10.89 -7.90 8.69
N TYR A 406 10.24 -7.85 9.85
CA TYR A 406 10.14 -8.99 10.76
C TYR A 406 8.73 -9.57 10.72
N ASN A 407 8.61 -10.87 10.45
CA ASN A 407 7.33 -11.57 10.57
C ASN A 407 7.29 -12.33 11.91
N PRO A 408 6.44 -11.93 12.88
CA PRO A 408 6.35 -12.59 14.17
C PRO A 408 5.79 -14.02 14.10
N GLU A 409 4.99 -14.36 13.09
CA GLU A 409 4.41 -15.70 12.94
C GLU A 409 5.47 -16.73 12.55
N THR A 410 6.43 -16.34 11.72
CA THR A 410 7.55 -17.20 11.31
C THR A 410 8.78 -17.00 12.20
N GLY A 411 8.83 -15.88 12.93
CA GLY A 411 9.95 -15.44 13.75
C GLY A 411 11.22 -15.16 12.95
N TYR A 412 11.10 -14.71 11.69
CA TYR A 412 12.23 -14.41 10.81
C TYR A 412 12.23 -12.93 10.40
N TYR A 413 13.43 -12.40 10.22
CA TYR A 413 13.69 -11.20 9.42
C TYR A 413 13.76 -11.60 7.95
N TYR A 414 13.12 -10.83 7.07
CA TYR A 414 13.15 -11.00 5.63
C TYR A 414 13.80 -9.78 5.00
N LEU A 415 14.88 -10.00 4.25
CA LEU A 415 15.59 -9.00 3.48
C LEU A 415 15.18 -9.16 2.02
N PHE A 416 14.38 -8.23 1.53
CA PHE A 416 14.07 -8.08 0.11
C PHE A 416 15.13 -7.19 -0.53
N VAL A 417 15.57 -7.54 -1.74
CA VAL A 417 16.58 -6.78 -2.48
C VAL A 417 16.18 -6.74 -3.94
N ALA A 418 16.34 -5.57 -4.56
CA ALA A 418 16.16 -5.41 -5.99
C ALA A 418 17.42 -5.83 -6.73
N TYR A 419 17.28 -6.66 -7.77
CA TYR A 419 18.38 -7.08 -8.64
C TYR A 419 18.28 -6.41 -10.01
N ASP A 420 19.45 -6.14 -10.58
CA ASP A 420 19.67 -5.60 -11.93
C ASP A 420 19.18 -4.15 -12.10
N ALA A 421 19.23 -3.61 -13.32
CA ALA A 421 18.90 -2.21 -13.59
C ALA A 421 17.37 -1.95 -13.55
N LEU A 422 16.98 -0.80 -13.00
CA LEU A 422 15.60 -0.40 -12.71
C LEU A 422 14.64 -0.35 -13.93
N GLY A 423 15.17 -0.24 -15.15
CA GLY A 423 14.35 0.03 -16.34
C GLY A 423 13.56 -1.18 -16.82
N VAL A 424 14.28 -2.26 -17.18
CA VAL A 424 13.70 -3.48 -17.75
C VAL A 424 14.00 -4.72 -16.92
N PRO A 425 15.28 -5.09 -16.64
CA PRO A 425 15.61 -6.38 -16.01
C PRO A 425 15.25 -6.47 -14.53
N TYR A 426 14.79 -5.37 -13.93
CA TYR A 426 14.56 -5.24 -12.49
C TYR A 426 13.64 -6.32 -11.92
N ASN A 427 14.09 -6.98 -10.86
CA ASN A 427 13.39 -8.08 -10.21
C ASN A 427 13.61 -8.05 -8.69
N THR A 428 12.66 -8.55 -7.91
CA THR A 428 12.80 -8.64 -6.44
C THR A 428 13.27 -10.02 -6.03
N ARG A 429 14.23 -10.08 -5.11
CA ARG A 429 14.69 -11.30 -4.44
C ARG A 429 14.44 -11.21 -2.94
N VAL A 430 14.39 -12.35 -2.25
CA VAL A 430 14.25 -12.38 -0.78
C VAL A 430 15.12 -13.45 -0.14
N ALA A 431 15.73 -13.12 0.99
CA ALA A 431 16.37 -14.06 1.91
C ALA A 431 15.85 -13.83 3.33
N ARG A 432 16.07 -14.79 4.24
CA ARG A 432 15.65 -14.65 5.64
C ARG A 432 16.72 -15.02 6.65
N SER A 433 16.63 -14.46 7.85
CA SER A 433 17.52 -14.72 8.99
C SER A 433 16.74 -14.69 10.31
N LYS A 434 17.22 -15.42 11.31
CA LYS A 434 16.73 -15.29 12.70
C LYS A 434 17.37 -14.11 13.45
N SER A 435 18.41 -13.51 12.88
CA SER A 435 19.13 -12.35 13.42
C SER A 435 19.13 -11.22 12.39
N ILE A 436 18.93 -9.98 12.85
CA ILE A 436 18.96 -8.78 12.01
C ILE A 436 20.28 -8.62 11.24
N THR A 437 21.39 -9.09 11.79
CA THR A 437 22.73 -9.05 11.17
C THR A 437 23.08 -10.31 10.37
N GLY A 438 22.11 -11.19 10.11
CA GLY A 438 22.34 -12.43 9.38
C GLY A 438 22.95 -13.57 10.21
N PRO A 439 23.45 -14.64 9.54
CA PRO A 439 23.51 -14.77 8.08
C PRO A 439 22.11 -14.89 7.46
N TYR A 440 21.90 -14.22 6.33
CA TYR A 440 20.69 -14.34 5.53
C TYR A 440 20.84 -15.50 4.55
N LEU A 441 19.83 -16.36 4.52
CA LEU A 441 19.80 -17.55 3.67
C LEU A 441 18.67 -17.44 2.65
N GLY A 442 18.95 -17.82 1.40
CA GLY A 442 17.94 -18.05 0.37
C GLY A 442 17.10 -19.29 0.66
N ILE A 443 16.01 -19.47 -0.09
CA ILE A 443 15.10 -20.63 0.04
C ILE A 443 15.77 -21.97 -0.23
N ASP A 444 16.85 -21.96 -1.01
CA ASP A 444 17.70 -23.09 -1.35
C ASP A 444 18.80 -23.34 -0.30
N GLY A 445 18.89 -22.51 0.74
CA GLY A 445 19.92 -22.56 1.77
C GLY A 445 21.20 -21.79 1.45
N THR A 446 21.27 -21.08 0.32
CA THR A 446 22.45 -20.29 -0.06
C THR A 446 22.66 -19.12 0.92
N ASN A 447 23.88 -19.01 1.47
CA ASN A 447 24.26 -17.91 2.38
C ASN A 447 24.62 -16.65 1.59
N VAL A 448 23.63 -15.79 1.36
CA VAL A 448 23.80 -14.55 0.58
C VAL A 448 24.54 -13.45 1.35
N THR A 449 24.73 -13.58 2.66
CA THR A 449 25.64 -12.70 3.43
C THR A 449 27.10 -12.90 3.02
N ALA A 450 27.46 -14.12 2.60
CA ALA A 450 28.81 -14.46 2.16
C ALA A 450 29.01 -14.36 0.63
N GLY A 451 27.97 -14.04 -0.14
CA GLY A 451 27.97 -14.11 -1.59
C GLY A 451 27.16 -15.30 -2.11
N GLY A 452 26.23 -15.03 -3.02
CA GLY A 452 25.42 -16.03 -3.70
C GLY A 452 24.27 -15.42 -4.48
N ASP A 453 23.67 -16.21 -5.38
CA ASP A 453 22.39 -15.79 -5.98
C ASP A 453 21.29 -15.90 -4.93
N MET A 454 20.46 -14.88 -4.82
CA MET A 454 19.37 -14.86 -3.85
C MET A 454 18.13 -15.45 -4.50
N LEU A 455 17.77 -16.65 -4.07
CA LEU A 455 16.49 -17.27 -4.40
C LEU A 455 15.55 -17.19 -3.20
N PRO A 456 14.24 -17.00 -3.45
CA PRO A 456 13.57 -17.07 -4.75
C PRO A 456 13.56 -15.71 -5.51
N VAL A 457 13.22 -15.77 -6.79
CA VAL A 457 12.78 -14.60 -7.57
C VAL A 457 11.34 -14.28 -7.18
N VAL A 458 11.09 -13.23 -6.42
CA VAL A 458 9.74 -12.89 -5.94
C VAL A 458 8.90 -12.28 -7.06
N THR A 459 9.48 -11.36 -7.82
CA THR A 459 8.88 -10.71 -8.98
C THR A 459 9.88 -10.68 -10.12
N HIS A 460 9.40 -10.67 -11.36
CA HIS A 460 10.24 -10.55 -12.56
C HIS A 460 9.40 -9.89 -13.65
N PRO A 461 10.00 -9.22 -14.66
CA PRO A 461 9.28 -8.78 -15.85
C PRO A 461 8.37 -9.87 -16.39
N TYR A 462 7.10 -9.55 -16.62
CA TYR A 462 6.06 -10.52 -16.95
C TYR A 462 5.01 -9.94 -17.88
N LYS A 463 4.19 -10.81 -18.48
CA LYS A 463 3.09 -10.42 -19.37
C LYS A 463 1.99 -11.48 -19.39
N PHE A 464 0.81 -11.13 -18.88
CA PHE A 464 -0.43 -11.86 -19.16
C PHE A 464 -0.98 -11.49 -20.55
N ALA A 465 -1.89 -12.30 -21.07
CA ALA A 465 -2.58 -12.07 -22.33
C ALA A 465 -3.36 -10.74 -22.30
N ASN A 466 -3.56 -10.14 -23.48
CA ASN A 466 -4.27 -8.87 -23.65
C ASN A 466 -3.66 -7.65 -22.90
N SER A 467 -2.39 -7.75 -22.51
CA SER A 467 -1.63 -6.67 -21.88
C SER A 467 -0.30 -6.43 -22.57
N ASN A 468 0.26 -5.24 -22.33
CA ASN A 468 1.66 -4.97 -22.64
C ASN A 468 2.60 -5.67 -21.64
N GLY A 469 2.08 -6.10 -20.50
CA GLY A 469 2.85 -6.58 -19.37
C GLY A 469 3.62 -5.47 -18.67
N TRP A 470 4.42 -5.86 -17.69
CA TRP A 470 5.16 -4.95 -16.83
C TRP A 470 6.62 -5.36 -16.76
N VAL A 471 7.51 -4.36 -16.72
CA VAL A 471 8.95 -4.50 -16.50
C VAL A 471 9.38 -3.56 -15.37
N GLY A 472 10.64 -3.59 -14.95
CA GLY A 472 11.11 -2.63 -13.95
C GLY A 472 10.41 -2.76 -12.60
N ILE A 473 10.07 -3.98 -12.16
CA ILE A 473 9.23 -4.25 -10.98
C ILE A 473 10.10 -4.70 -9.81
N SER A 474 10.58 -3.76 -9.00
CA SER A 474 11.33 -4.02 -7.77
C SER A 474 11.51 -2.71 -6.98
N HIS A 475 12.51 -2.63 -6.09
CA HIS A 475 12.65 -1.56 -5.09
C HIS A 475 11.38 -1.47 -4.25
N CYS A 476 11.14 -2.53 -3.49
CA CYS A 476 9.85 -2.71 -2.86
C CYS A 476 9.76 -2.10 -1.47
N ALA A 477 8.57 -1.66 -1.08
CA ALA A 477 8.14 -1.66 0.32
C ALA A 477 7.41 -2.96 0.64
N VAL A 478 7.61 -3.47 1.85
CA VAL A 478 6.83 -4.57 2.40
C VAL A 478 6.23 -4.14 3.72
N PHE A 479 4.90 -4.19 3.83
CA PHE A 479 4.18 -3.70 4.99
C PHE A 479 2.98 -4.58 5.31
N ASN A 480 2.39 -4.40 6.49
CA ASN A 480 1.18 -5.09 6.91
C ASN A 480 0.22 -4.14 7.62
N ASP A 481 -1.02 -4.59 7.78
CA ASP A 481 -2.08 -3.83 8.43
C ASP A 481 -2.26 -4.15 9.93
N GLY A 482 -1.41 -5.02 10.49
CA GLY A 482 -1.53 -5.54 11.85
C GLY A 482 -2.59 -6.62 12.06
N ASN A 483 -3.38 -6.96 11.03
CA ASN A 483 -4.45 -7.96 11.06
C ASN A 483 -4.09 -9.23 10.26
N GLY A 484 -2.81 -9.42 9.96
CA GLY A 484 -2.31 -10.56 9.19
C GLY A 484 -2.30 -10.36 7.67
N ASN A 485 -2.74 -9.20 7.16
CA ASN A 485 -2.64 -8.89 5.74
C ASN A 485 -1.30 -8.23 5.44
N TRP A 486 -0.57 -8.80 4.50
CA TRP A 486 0.74 -8.31 4.05
C TRP A 486 0.66 -7.81 2.62
N TYR A 487 1.44 -6.78 2.33
CA TYR A 487 1.45 -6.10 1.05
C TYR A 487 2.86 -5.85 0.57
N TYR A 488 3.00 -5.84 -0.74
CA TYR A 488 4.19 -5.47 -1.49
C TYR A 488 3.85 -4.24 -2.33
N SER A 489 4.69 -3.20 -2.29
CA SER A 489 4.56 -2.05 -3.19
C SER A 489 5.85 -1.78 -3.95
N SER A 490 5.75 -1.39 -5.22
CA SER A 490 6.90 -1.04 -6.06
C SER A 490 6.48 -0.14 -7.22
N GLN A 491 7.43 0.39 -8.00
CA GLN A 491 7.11 0.76 -9.39
C GLN A 491 6.77 -0.48 -10.23
N GLY A 492 6.04 -0.26 -11.31
CA GLY A 492 6.03 -1.06 -12.51
C GLY A 492 6.14 -0.14 -13.72
N ARG A 493 7.08 -0.44 -14.60
CA ARG A 493 7.28 0.28 -15.85
C ARG A 493 6.57 -0.42 -16.99
N LEU A 494 6.07 0.35 -17.95
CA LEU A 494 5.66 -0.21 -19.23
C LEU A 494 6.92 -0.66 -20.01
N PRO A 495 6.81 -1.67 -20.89
CA PRO A 495 7.94 -2.08 -21.72
C PRO A 495 8.38 -0.95 -22.66
N GLU A 496 9.64 -1.00 -23.10
CA GLU A 496 10.23 -0.01 -24.02
C GLU A 496 9.45 0.15 -25.33
N SER A 497 8.77 -0.91 -25.79
CA SER A 497 7.91 -0.87 -26.98
C SER A 497 6.64 -0.03 -26.82
N VAL A 498 6.34 0.40 -25.59
CA VAL A 498 5.20 1.25 -25.26
C VAL A 498 5.70 2.61 -24.77
N ASP A 499 6.23 2.66 -23.54
CA ASP A 499 6.81 3.86 -22.93
C ASP A 499 7.45 3.56 -21.56
N ASN A 500 8.75 3.26 -21.51
CA ASN A 500 9.41 2.86 -20.25
C ASN A 500 9.58 4.01 -19.23
N TYR A 501 9.28 5.25 -19.59
CA TYR A 501 9.27 6.37 -18.65
C TYR A 501 8.05 6.37 -17.74
N ILE A 502 6.99 5.64 -18.11
CA ILE A 502 5.84 5.42 -17.23
C ILE A 502 6.27 4.54 -16.06
N MET A 503 6.01 5.02 -14.84
CA MET A 503 6.27 4.35 -13.57
C MET A 503 4.97 4.33 -12.76
N MET A 504 4.20 3.25 -12.92
CA MET A 504 2.95 3.05 -12.20
C MET A 504 3.23 2.42 -10.84
N GLY A 505 2.65 2.99 -9.78
CA GLY A 505 2.69 2.38 -8.46
C GLY A 505 1.89 1.09 -8.45
N HIS A 506 2.53 0.03 -8.00
CA HIS A 506 1.91 -1.26 -7.78
C HIS A 506 1.75 -1.45 -6.28
N VAL A 507 0.59 -1.93 -5.85
CA VAL A 507 0.38 -2.57 -4.55
C VAL A 507 -0.10 -3.99 -4.84
N ARG A 508 0.36 -4.98 -4.10
CA ARG A 508 0.03 -6.40 -4.28
C ARG A 508 -0.10 -7.07 -2.92
N SER A 509 -1.00 -8.04 -2.82
CA SER A 509 -1.08 -8.90 -1.64
C SER A 509 0.15 -9.80 -1.54
N ILE A 510 0.55 -10.13 -0.31
CA ILE A 510 1.49 -11.21 -0.02
C ILE A 510 0.76 -12.33 0.71
N ARG A 511 0.85 -13.56 0.20
CA ARG A 511 0.53 -14.77 0.95
C ARG A 511 1.81 -15.40 1.51
N TRP A 512 1.71 -16.12 2.62
CA TRP A 512 2.84 -16.84 3.20
C TRP A 512 2.70 -18.35 2.96
N THR A 513 3.76 -19.00 2.49
CA THR A 513 3.79 -20.46 2.40
C THR A 513 3.78 -21.08 3.79
N LYS A 514 3.40 -22.36 3.88
CA LYS A 514 3.49 -23.14 5.14
C LYS A 514 4.89 -23.16 5.76
N ASP A 515 5.94 -23.01 4.94
CA ASP A 515 7.33 -22.96 5.37
C ASP A 515 7.82 -21.54 5.68
N GLY A 516 6.93 -20.55 5.62
CA GLY A 516 7.17 -19.16 5.96
C GLY A 516 7.96 -18.40 4.89
N TRP A 517 7.67 -18.59 3.61
CA TRP A 517 8.21 -17.76 2.53
C TRP A 517 7.12 -16.86 1.93
N PRO A 518 7.42 -15.59 1.61
CA PRO A 518 6.43 -14.65 1.09
C PRO A 518 6.18 -14.92 -0.40
N LEU A 519 4.92 -14.92 -0.81
CA LEU A 519 4.47 -15.02 -2.19
C LEU A 519 3.76 -13.72 -2.57
N VAL A 520 4.39 -12.90 -3.41
CA VAL A 520 3.72 -11.72 -3.98
C VAL A 520 2.70 -12.20 -5.01
N MET A 521 1.46 -11.75 -4.89
CA MET A 521 0.37 -12.19 -5.76
C MET A 521 0.47 -11.57 -7.17
N PRO A 522 0.00 -12.28 -8.22
CA PRO A 522 0.27 -11.92 -9.61
C PRO A 522 -0.40 -10.67 -10.14
N GLU A 523 -1.49 -10.24 -9.51
CA GLU A 523 -2.26 -9.07 -9.91
C GLU A 523 -2.10 -7.94 -8.90
N ARG A 524 -2.24 -6.70 -9.36
CA ARG A 524 -2.23 -5.55 -8.45
C ARG A 524 -3.50 -5.57 -7.60
N TYR A 525 -3.33 -5.25 -6.33
CA TYR A 525 -4.37 -5.21 -5.33
C TYR A 525 -5.49 -4.26 -5.75
N GLY A 526 -6.71 -4.78 -5.72
CA GLY A 526 -7.92 -4.00 -6.00
C GLY A 526 -9.00 -4.17 -4.94
N ALA A 527 -8.66 -4.63 -3.73
CA ALA A 527 -9.60 -4.87 -2.65
C ALA A 527 -10.79 -5.77 -3.05
N VAL A 528 -10.49 -6.84 -3.79
CA VAL A 528 -11.51 -7.85 -4.14
C VAL A 528 -11.94 -8.59 -2.87
N PRO A 529 -13.26 -8.73 -2.59
CA PRO A 529 -13.74 -9.53 -1.47
C PRO A 529 -13.29 -10.99 -1.58
N GLN A 530 -12.72 -11.52 -0.49
CA GLN A 530 -12.13 -12.85 -0.46
C GLN A 530 -13.17 -13.93 -0.12
N VAL A 531 -14.19 -14.08 -0.97
CA VAL A 531 -15.10 -15.24 -0.91
C VAL A 531 -14.28 -16.51 -1.10
N ALA A 532 -14.51 -17.53 -0.27
CA ALA A 532 -13.82 -18.81 -0.40
C ALA A 532 -13.99 -19.37 -1.83
N ILE A 533 -12.89 -19.79 -2.44
CA ILE A 533 -12.88 -20.35 -3.78
C ILE A 533 -13.38 -21.80 -3.69
N THR A 534 -14.32 -22.16 -4.55
CA THR A 534 -14.83 -23.53 -4.63
C THR A 534 -14.02 -24.34 -5.66
N GLU A 535 -14.07 -25.66 -5.56
CA GLU A 535 -13.35 -26.54 -6.47
C GLU A 535 -13.84 -26.40 -7.91
N GLU A 536 -15.15 -26.20 -8.09
CA GLU A 536 -15.79 -26.03 -9.40
C GLU A 536 -15.27 -24.81 -10.15
N GLU A 537 -14.89 -23.74 -9.44
CA GLU A 537 -14.30 -22.53 -10.03
C GLU A 537 -12.88 -22.75 -10.57
N LEU A 538 -12.19 -23.82 -10.14
CA LEU A 538 -10.81 -24.08 -10.54
C LEU A 538 -10.72 -24.71 -11.94
N VAL A 539 -11.76 -25.44 -12.36
CA VAL A 539 -11.79 -26.14 -13.66
C VAL A 539 -11.77 -25.14 -14.83
N GLY A 540 -11.04 -25.50 -15.88
CA GLY A 540 -10.91 -24.74 -17.11
C GLY A 540 -9.53 -24.11 -17.30
N ASN A 541 -9.48 -23.09 -18.15
CA ASN A 541 -8.22 -22.50 -18.59
C ASN A 541 -7.65 -21.52 -17.56
N TRP A 542 -6.34 -21.56 -17.43
CA TRP A 542 -5.52 -20.66 -16.65
C TRP A 542 -4.40 -20.12 -17.53
N GLU A 543 -4.04 -18.88 -17.30
CA GLU A 543 -2.75 -18.34 -17.68
C GLU A 543 -1.72 -18.74 -16.63
N HIS A 544 -0.65 -19.42 -17.04
CA HIS A 544 0.44 -19.93 -16.22
C HIS A 544 1.77 -19.30 -16.64
N ILE A 545 2.50 -18.74 -15.68
CA ILE A 545 3.81 -18.11 -15.87
C ILE A 545 4.83 -18.81 -14.96
N ASP A 546 5.91 -19.33 -15.55
CA ASP A 546 7.18 -19.62 -14.86
C ASP A 546 7.97 -18.31 -14.79
N LEU A 547 8.14 -17.72 -13.60
CA LEU A 547 8.89 -16.48 -13.37
C LEU A 547 10.40 -16.69 -13.21
N SER A 548 10.94 -17.83 -13.65
CA SER A 548 12.39 -18.06 -13.69
C SER A 548 13.11 -16.88 -14.33
N TYR A 549 14.18 -16.44 -13.66
CA TYR A 549 15.00 -15.31 -14.06
C TYR A 549 15.44 -15.40 -15.53
N SER A 550 15.27 -14.30 -16.26
CA SER A 550 15.78 -14.12 -17.61
C SER A 550 16.05 -12.64 -17.84
N TYR A 551 17.34 -12.27 -17.81
CA TYR A 551 17.77 -10.87 -17.89
C TYR A 551 17.06 -10.10 -19.01
N GLY A 552 16.35 -9.03 -18.62
CA GLY A 552 15.73 -8.09 -19.55
C GLY A 552 14.57 -8.65 -20.37
N LYS A 553 14.00 -9.81 -20.00
CA LYS A 553 12.90 -10.44 -20.75
C LYS A 553 11.64 -10.57 -19.93
N GLN A 554 10.51 -10.20 -20.52
CA GLN A 554 9.21 -10.54 -19.95
C GLN A 554 8.97 -12.05 -20.01
N LYS A 555 8.45 -12.60 -18.91
CA LYS A 555 7.94 -13.96 -18.83
C LYS A 555 6.47 -13.93 -19.24
N GLU A 556 6.19 -14.41 -20.45
CA GLU A 556 4.83 -14.43 -20.99
C GLU A 556 4.03 -15.61 -20.44
N SER A 557 2.73 -15.43 -20.26
CA SER A 557 1.82 -16.50 -19.88
C SER A 557 1.64 -17.54 -20.98
N SER A 558 1.35 -18.76 -20.54
CA SER A 558 0.98 -19.89 -21.37
C SER A 558 -0.30 -20.52 -20.81
N VAL A 559 -1.06 -21.25 -21.64
CA VAL A 559 -2.29 -21.90 -21.17
C VAL A 559 -1.95 -23.12 -20.31
N MET A 560 -2.69 -23.28 -19.21
CA MET A 560 -2.81 -24.51 -18.43
C MET A 560 -4.29 -24.82 -18.23
N THR A 561 -4.74 -26.02 -18.55
CA THR A 561 -6.17 -26.38 -18.47
C THR A 561 -6.40 -27.45 -17.43
N LEU A 562 -7.13 -27.11 -16.37
CA LEU A 562 -7.55 -28.06 -15.33
C LEU A 562 -8.88 -28.71 -15.72
N THR A 563 -8.96 -30.02 -15.66
CA THR A 563 -10.19 -30.79 -15.97
C THR A 563 -10.94 -31.17 -14.71
N ALA A 564 -12.24 -31.47 -14.84
CA ALA A 564 -13.06 -31.95 -13.73
C ALA A 564 -12.60 -33.33 -13.22
N GLU A 565 -11.87 -34.10 -14.03
CA GLU A 565 -11.27 -35.39 -13.67
C GLU A 565 -9.94 -35.25 -12.93
N HIS A 566 -9.64 -34.08 -12.35
CA HIS A 566 -8.43 -33.82 -11.57
C HIS A 566 -7.13 -34.01 -12.35
N THR A 567 -7.14 -33.69 -13.65
CA THR A 567 -5.95 -33.74 -14.51
C THR A 567 -5.70 -32.41 -15.23
N VAL A 568 -4.48 -32.22 -15.71
CA VAL A 568 -4.09 -31.09 -16.58
C VAL A 568 -4.12 -31.57 -18.04
N SER A 569 -4.99 -31.02 -18.87
CA SER A 569 -5.13 -31.45 -20.28
C SER A 569 -4.24 -30.69 -21.27
N GLU A 570 -3.78 -29.50 -20.90
CA GLU A 570 -2.97 -28.61 -21.73
C GLU A 570 -1.95 -27.82 -20.90
N GLY A 571 -0.84 -27.41 -21.52
CA GLY A 571 0.21 -26.61 -20.90
C GLY A 571 1.45 -27.40 -20.52
N THR A 572 2.42 -26.73 -19.88
CA THR A 572 3.70 -27.32 -19.48
C THR A 572 3.56 -28.46 -18.46
N TRP A 573 2.47 -28.49 -17.72
CA TRP A 573 2.16 -29.54 -16.74
C TRP A 573 1.12 -30.53 -17.23
N LYS A 574 0.94 -30.66 -18.55
CA LYS A 574 0.03 -31.66 -19.14
C LYS A 574 0.27 -33.06 -18.56
N ASP A 575 -0.83 -33.78 -18.36
CA ASP A 575 -0.91 -35.11 -17.76
C ASP A 575 -0.60 -35.16 -16.25
N ALA A 576 -0.28 -34.02 -15.61
CA ALA A 576 -0.22 -33.95 -14.16
C ALA A 576 -1.62 -34.08 -13.53
N SER A 577 -1.68 -34.67 -12.34
CA SER A 577 -2.87 -34.62 -11.49
C SER A 577 -2.90 -33.32 -10.67
N TRP A 578 -4.09 -32.94 -10.24
CA TRP A 578 -4.28 -31.86 -9.29
C TRP A 578 -5.21 -32.24 -8.14
N SER A 579 -5.09 -31.53 -7.01
CA SER A 579 -5.99 -31.66 -5.85
C SER A 579 -6.14 -30.32 -5.15
N TYR A 580 -7.24 -30.12 -4.42
CA TYR A 580 -7.56 -28.84 -3.80
C TYR A 580 -7.82 -28.97 -2.29
N ASP A 581 -7.12 -28.15 -1.50
CA ASP A 581 -7.38 -27.95 -0.08
C ASP A 581 -8.19 -26.66 0.10
N ALA A 582 -9.52 -26.80 0.17
CA ALA A 582 -10.44 -25.67 0.34
C ALA A 582 -10.25 -24.95 1.68
N GLY A 583 -9.80 -25.63 2.74
CA GLY A 583 -9.55 -25.01 4.03
C GLY A 583 -8.38 -24.03 4.01
N LYS A 584 -7.37 -24.30 3.16
CA LYS A 584 -6.17 -23.45 3.02
C LYS A 584 -6.19 -22.57 1.78
N GLN A 585 -7.15 -22.79 0.89
CA GLN A 585 -7.21 -22.16 -0.43
C GLN A 585 -5.91 -22.44 -1.20
N VAL A 586 -5.51 -23.72 -1.26
CA VAL A 586 -4.28 -24.19 -1.92
C VAL A 586 -4.61 -25.29 -2.91
N LEU A 587 -4.29 -25.07 -4.18
CA LEU A 587 -4.37 -26.04 -5.27
C LEU A 587 -3.00 -26.68 -5.45
N THR A 588 -2.90 -28.01 -5.41
CA THR A 588 -1.65 -28.72 -5.71
C THR A 588 -1.69 -29.23 -7.14
N VAL A 589 -0.74 -28.84 -7.99
CA VAL A 589 -0.60 -29.32 -9.38
C VAL A 589 0.85 -29.71 -9.61
N ASN A 590 1.11 -30.88 -10.21
CA ASN A 590 2.48 -31.33 -10.49
C ASN A 590 3.42 -31.28 -9.26
N GLY A 591 2.88 -31.58 -8.07
CA GLY A 591 3.61 -31.53 -6.80
C GLY A 591 3.94 -30.13 -6.28
N VAL A 592 3.42 -29.07 -6.90
CA VAL A 592 3.61 -27.67 -6.47
C VAL A 592 2.33 -27.16 -5.79
N GLU A 593 2.47 -26.57 -4.59
CA GLU A 593 1.38 -25.93 -3.86
C GLU A 593 1.15 -24.50 -4.37
N LEU A 594 0.04 -24.30 -5.07
CA LEU A 594 -0.41 -23.03 -5.63
C LEU A 594 -1.35 -22.33 -4.63
N TYR A 595 -0.89 -21.24 -4.04
CA TYR A 595 -1.66 -20.47 -3.06
C TYR A 595 -2.61 -19.53 -3.79
N LEU A 596 -3.92 -19.80 -3.68
CA LEU A 596 -4.96 -19.08 -4.42
C LEU A 596 -5.40 -17.79 -3.75
N GLN A 597 -5.86 -16.81 -4.52
CA GLN A 597 -6.52 -15.62 -3.99
C GLN A 597 -7.49 -15.05 -5.04
N ARG A 598 -8.49 -14.28 -4.63
CA ARG A 598 -9.25 -13.45 -5.57
C ARG A 598 -8.56 -12.10 -5.75
N GLU A 599 -8.34 -11.67 -6.97
CA GLU A 599 -7.71 -10.38 -7.30
C GLU A 599 -8.39 -9.77 -8.53
N VAL A 600 -8.02 -8.54 -8.88
CA VAL A 600 -8.53 -7.89 -10.10
C VAL A 600 -7.89 -8.51 -11.33
N ASP A 601 -8.70 -8.83 -12.33
CA ASP A 601 -8.25 -9.06 -13.69
C ASP A 601 -8.06 -7.70 -14.38
N TRP A 602 -6.83 -7.20 -14.35
CA TRP A 602 -6.48 -5.89 -14.92
C TRP A 602 -6.58 -5.86 -16.44
N GLU A 603 -6.47 -7.04 -17.06
CA GLU A 603 -6.51 -7.28 -18.50
C GLU A 603 -7.91 -7.51 -19.06
N ALA A 604 -8.90 -7.73 -18.19
CA ALA A 604 -10.29 -7.83 -18.61
C ALA A 604 -10.88 -6.47 -19.02
N ASN A 605 -11.77 -6.49 -20.02
CA ASN A 605 -12.52 -5.32 -20.46
C ASN A 605 -14.02 -5.64 -20.61
N PRO A 606 -14.91 -5.11 -19.73
CA PRO A 606 -14.60 -4.31 -18.55
C PRO A 606 -13.82 -5.11 -17.49
N ARG A 607 -13.01 -4.42 -16.66
CA ARG A 607 -12.27 -5.07 -15.56
C ARG A 607 -13.24 -5.71 -14.56
N THR A 608 -12.83 -6.83 -13.99
CA THR A 608 -13.59 -7.60 -12.99
C THR A 608 -12.64 -8.35 -12.08
N HIS A 609 -13.13 -9.02 -11.04
CA HIS A 609 -12.30 -9.92 -10.22
C HIS A 609 -11.98 -11.21 -10.97
N THR A 610 -10.98 -11.97 -10.54
CA THR A 610 -10.67 -13.33 -11.00
C THR A 610 -9.97 -14.10 -9.88
N ILE A 611 -9.62 -15.36 -10.12
CA ILE A 611 -8.81 -16.17 -9.21
C ILE A 611 -7.37 -16.18 -9.73
N VAL A 612 -6.42 -15.97 -8.84
CA VAL A 612 -4.98 -16.01 -9.12
C VAL A 612 -4.29 -17.02 -8.22
N TYR A 613 -3.08 -17.44 -8.56
CA TYR A 613 -2.19 -18.14 -7.65
C TYR A 613 -0.74 -17.66 -7.74
N ALA A 614 -0.02 -17.83 -6.65
CA ALA A 614 1.44 -17.78 -6.61
C ALA A 614 2.01 -19.03 -5.92
N ALA A 615 3.22 -19.43 -6.29
CA ALA A 615 3.87 -20.60 -5.71
C ALA A 615 5.39 -20.56 -5.83
N TYR A 616 6.06 -21.35 -4.98
CA TYR A 616 7.42 -21.81 -5.19
C TYR A 616 7.42 -23.31 -5.48
N GLY A 617 8.03 -23.73 -6.59
CA GLY A 617 8.23 -25.15 -6.90
C GLY A 617 9.36 -25.76 -6.06
N GLY A 618 9.45 -27.10 -6.05
CA GLY A 618 10.56 -27.82 -5.41
C GLY A 618 11.95 -27.54 -6.03
N ASN A 619 11.98 -26.83 -7.16
CA ASN A 619 13.17 -26.30 -7.84
C ASN A 619 13.43 -24.81 -7.52
N PHE A 620 12.74 -24.25 -6.52
CA PHE A 620 12.82 -22.84 -6.09
C PHE A 620 12.37 -21.81 -7.12
N LYS A 621 11.76 -22.26 -8.23
CA LYS A 621 11.15 -21.37 -9.21
C LYS A 621 9.84 -20.81 -8.69
N THR A 622 9.55 -19.59 -9.10
CA THR A 622 8.30 -18.91 -8.81
C THR A 622 7.33 -19.13 -9.94
N TYR A 623 6.09 -19.47 -9.59
CA TYR A 623 5.00 -19.62 -10.54
C TYR A 623 3.90 -18.66 -10.20
N TRP A 624 3.38 -17.99 -11.22
CA TRP A 624 2.17 -17.19 -11.14
C TRP A 624 1.11 -17.78 -12.06
N GLY A 625 -0.15 -17.54 -11.72
CA GLY A 625 -1.21 -17.75 -12.69
C GLY A 625 -2.49 -17.02 -12.37
N LYS A 626 -3.33 -16.96 -13.38
CA LYS A 626 -4.62 -16.26 -13.38
C LYS A 626 -5.65 -17.10 -14.12
N LYS A 627 -6.83 -17.28 -13.53
CA LYS A 627 -7.93 -17.99 -14.15
C LYS A 627 -8.43 -17.17 -15.34
N THR A 628 -8.47 -17.78 -16.52
CA THR A 628 -9.12 -17.17 -17.68
C THR A 628 -10.63 -17.21 -17.46
N LYS A 629 -11.27 -16.05 -17.60
CA LYS A 629 -12.73 -15.90 -17.58
C LYS A 629 -13.36 -16.17 -18.93
#